data_AF-A0A3M1M2D7-F1
#
_entry.id   AF-A0A3M1M2D7-F1
#
_cell.length_a   1.000
_cell.length_b   1.000
_cell.length_c   1.000
_cell.angle_alpha   90.00
_cell.angle_beta   90.00
_cell.angle_gamma   90.00
#
_symmetry.space_group_name_H-M   'P 1'
#
loop_
_entity.id
_entity.type
_entity.pdbx_description
1 polymer ?
#
loop_
_entity_poly.entity_id
_entity_poly.type
_entity_poly.pdbx_seq_one_letter_code
_entity_poly.pdbx_strand_id
1 'polypeptide(L)'
;LTEILKQPQYEPMSLEHQVMAIYAGTRGFIDHVPVNQVKAWENDFHRFMDTQYPDVGEAIAREKVLTPEIEARLREAIEAFNRTWGTGG
;
A
#
# COMPACT_ATOMS: atom_id res chain seq x y z
N LEU A 1 16.61 28.66 0.95
CA LEU A 1 16.34 27.20 0.89
C LEU A 1 14.82 27.01 0.83
N THR A 2 14.23 27.46 -0.26
CA THR A 2 12.79 27.69 -0.46
C THR A 2 12.23 26.73 -1.52
N GLU A 3 12.69 25.48 -1.51
CA GLU A 3 12.25 24.42 -2.43
C GLU A 3 11.44 23.33 -1.70
N ILE A 4 10.99 23.58 -0.45
CA ILE A 4 10.13 22.68 0.35
C ILE A 4 8.63 22.82 -0.02
N LEU A 5 8.31 23.53 -1.10
CA LEU A 5 6.92 23.88 -1.47
C LEU A 5 6.53 23.42 -2.88
N LYS A 6 6.85 22.17 -3.20
CA LYS A 6 6.11 21.40 -4.21
C LYS A 6 5.88 20.00 -3.69
N GLN A 7 4.89 19.86 -2.80
CA GLN A 7 4.20 18.59 -2.73
C GLN A 7 3.25 18.56 -3.93
N PRO A 8 3.41 17.66 -4.91
CA PRO A 8 2.30 17.33 -5.79
C PRO A 8 1.27 16.57 -4.93
N GLN A 9 0.52 17.30 -4.10
CA GLN A 9 -0.69 16.76 -3.49
C GLN A 9 -1.65 16.52 -4.64
N TYR A 10 -1.96 15.24 -4.89
CA TYR A 10 -2.67 14.69 -6.06
C TYR A 10 -1.81 14.44 -7.30
N GLU A 11 -0.71 13.69 -7.16
CA GLU A 11 -0.42 12.77 -8.27
C GLU A 11 -1.52 11.69 -8.32
N PRO A 12 -2.03 11.33 -9.51
CA PRO A 12 -2.88 10.16 -9.62
C PRO A 12 -2.14 8.97 -9.01
N MET A 13 -2.81 8.25 -8.10
CA MET A 13 -2.26 7.06 -7.47
C MET A 13 -1.63 6.16 -8.52
N SER A 14 -0.41 5.68 -8.30
CA SER A 14 0.25 4.82 -9.27
C SER A 14 -0.53 3.52 -9.46
N LEU A 15 -0.33 2.86 -10.59
CA LEU A 15 -1.07 1.63 -10.91
C LEU A 15 -0.83 0.56 -9.84
N GLU A 16 0.42 0.42 -9.40
CA GLU A 16 0.83 -0.52 -8.38
C GLU A 16 0.18 -0.22 -7.03
N HIS A 17 0.11 1.05 -6.59
CA HIS A 17 -0.61 1.43 -5.38
C HIS A 17 -2.11 1.11 -5.48
N GLN A 18 -2.75 1.42 -6.62
CA GLN A 18 -4.16 1.06 -6.84
C GLN A 18 -4.39 -0.45 -6.75
N VAL A 19 -3.51 -1.24 -7.37
CA VAL A 19 -3.59 -2.71 -7.34
C VAL A 19 -3.43 -3.23 -5.92
N MET A 20 -2.47 -2.72 -5.15
CA MET A 20 -2.26 -3.13 -3.76
C MET A 20 -3.46 -2.81 -2.87
N ALA A 21 -4.03 -1.60 -2.97
CA ALA A 21 -5.20 -1.19 -2.19
C ALA A 21 -6.45 -2.03 -2.53
N ILE A 22 -6.72 -2.25 -3.83
CA ILE A 22 -7.83 -3.10 -4.29
C ILE A 22 -7.64 -4.54 -3.82
N TYR A 23 -6.42 -5.09 -3.91
CA TYR A 23 -6.14 -6.43 -3.43
C TYR A 23 -6.40 -6.55 -1.93
N ALA A 24 -5.93 -5.59 -1.12
CA ALA A 24 -6.17 -5.58 0.32
C ALA A 24 -7.67 -5.54 0.67
N GLY A 25 -8.44 -4.68 -0.02
CA GLY A 25 -9.88 -4.56 0.16
C GLY A 25 -10.67 -5.81 -0.26
N THR A 26 -10.40 -6.34 -1.45
CA THR A 26 -11.14 -7.50 -1.99
C THR A 26 -10.86 -8.82 -1.28
N ARG A 27 -9.72 -8.93 -0.60
CA ARG A 27 -9.34 -10.11 0.20
C ARG A 27 -9.69 -9.98 1.69
N GLY A 28 -10.32 -8.89 2.10
CA GLY A 28 -10.77 -8.66 3.48
C GLY A 28 -9.66 -8.32 4.47
N PHE A 29 -8.46 -7.95 4.00
CA PHE A 29 -7.35 -7.60 4.90
C PHE A 29 -7.62 -6.32 5.70
N ILE A 30 -8.54 -5.49 5.25
CA ILE A 30 -8.88 -4.21 5.88
C ILE A 30 -10.27 -4.20 6.51
N ASP A 31 -10.96 -5.35 6.61
CA ASP A 31 -12.32 -5.42 7.18
C ASP A 31 -12.38 -4.98 8.65
N HIS A 32 -11.25 -5.06 9.35
CA HIS A 32 -11.10 -4.61 10.74
C HIS A 32 -10.83 -3.11 10.87
N VAL A 33 -10.54 -2.41 9.77
CA VAL A 33 -10.20 -0.99 9.75
C VAL A 33 -11.50 -0.17 9.75
N PRO A 34 -11.71 0.73 10.72
CA PRO A 34 -12.88 1.61 10.72
C PRO A 34 -12.96 2.44 9.45
N VAL A 35 -14.16 2.63 8.89
CA VAL A 35 -14.38 3.35 7.62
C VAL A 35 -13.74 4.74 7.60
N ASN A 36 -13.77 5.46 8.73
CA ASN A 36 -13.17 6.78 8.86
C ASN A 36 -11.62 6.76 8.91
N GLN A 37 -11.00 5.59 9.07
CA GLN A 37 -9.55 5.40 9.10
C GLN A 37 -9.00 4.71 7.85
N VAL A 38 -9.84 4.21 6.93
CA VAL A 38 -9.41 3.50 5.71
C VAL A 38 -8.42 4.35 4.89
N LYS A 39 -8.66 5.65 4.75
CA LYS A 39 -7.75 6.55 4.02
C LYS A 39 -6.40 6.73 4.73
N ALA A 40 -6.37 6.70 6.07
CA ALA A 40 -5.12 6.75 6.82
C ALA A 40 -4.35 5.44 6.65
N TRP A 41 -5.05 4.30 6.76
CA TRP A 41 -4.51 2.97 6.51
C TRP A 41 -3.86 2.88 5.13
N GLU A 42 -4.57 3.32 4.09
CA GLU A 42 -4.08 3.27 2.71
C GLU A 42 -2.80 4.08 2.51
N ASN A 43 -2.76 5.32 3.04
CA ASN A 43 -1.56 6.17 2.93
C ASN A 43 -0.35 5.58 3.68
N ASP A 44 -0.59 5.04 4.87
CA ASP A 44 0.48 4.43 5.68
C ASP A 44 0.94 3.11 5.07
N PHE A 45 0.01 2.33 4.51
CA PHE A 45 0.31 1.09 3.82
C PHE A 45 1.16 1.35 2.57
N HIS A 46 0.80 2.31 1.72
CA HIS A 46 1.62 2.67 0.56
C HIS A 46 3.03 3.11 0.98
N ARG A 47 3.14 3.96 2.00
CA ARG A 47 4.44 4.37 2.56
C ARG A 47 5.25 3.17 3.07
N PHE A 48 4.60 2.22 3.75
CA PHE A 48 5.25 0.99 4.21
C PHE A 48 5.72 0.13 3.03
N MET A 49 4.91 -0.02 1.99
CA MET A 49 5.27 -0.77 0.78
C MET A 49 6.46 -0.12 0.07
N ASP A 50 6.43 1.20 -0.13
CA ASP A 50 7.50 1.94 -0.80
C ASP A 50 8.85 1.86 -0.06
N THR A 51 8.82 1.64 1.25
CA THR A 51 10.02 1.60 2.10
C THR A 51 10.53 0.18 2.34
N GLN A 52 9.61 -0.76 2.62
CA GLN A 52 9.96 -2.10 3.09
C GLN A 52 9.83 -3.17 2.00
N TYR A 53 8.98 -2.94 0.99
CA TYR A 53 8.70 -3.87 -0.10
C TYR A 53 8.65 -3.17 -1.47
N PRO A 54 9.64 -2.32 -1.82
CA PRO A 54 9.61 -1.58 -3.09
C PRO A 54 9.62 -2.52 -4.30
N ASP A 55 10.26 -3.67 -4.17
CA ASP A 55 10.34 -4.72 -5.18
C ASP A 55 8.96 -5.25 -5.59
N VAL A 56 8.01 -5.32 -4.65
CA VAL A 56 6.63 -5.75 -4.94
C VAL A 56 5.92 -4.72 -5.81
N GLY A 57 6.08 -3.42 -5.51
CA GLY A 57 5.51 -2.35 -6.33
C GLY A 57 6.11 -2.31 -7.74
N GLU A 58 7.42 -2.42 -7.85
CA GLU A 58 8.12 -2.49 -9.13
C GLU A 58 7.68 -3.70 -9.97
N ALA A 59 7.53 -4.87 -9.35
CA ALA A 59 7.08 -6.07 -10.02
C ALA A 59 5.64 -5.92 -10.55
N ILE A 60 4.73 -5.36 -9.76
CA ILE A 60 3.34 -5.08 -10.19
C ILE A 60 3.33 -4.09 -11.37
N ALA A 61 4.09 -3.00 -11.28
CA ALA A 61 4.15 -1.98 -12.33
C ALA A 61 4.71 -2.53 -13.65
N ARG A 62 5.73 -3.39 -13.57
CA ARG A 62 6.40 -4.00 -14.72
C ARG A 62 5.57 -5.12 -15.35
N GLU A 63 5.12 -6.07 -14.54
CA GLU A 63 4.45 -7.28 -15.04
C GLU A 63 2.97 -7.04 -15.35
N LYS A 64 2.35 -6.06 -14.66
CA LYS A 64 0.92 -5.74 -14.78
C LYS A 64 0.00 -6.94 -14.51
N VAL A 65 0.52 -7.94 -13.81
CA VAL A 65 -0.18 -9.14 -13.37
C VAL A 65 0.30 -9.49 -11.96
N LEU A 66 -0.63 -9.92 -11.10
CA LEU A 66 -0.31 -10.51 -9.81
C LEU A 66 0.01 -11.99 -10.03
N THR A 67 1.27 -12.31 -10.30
CA THR A 67 1.72 -13.69 -10.31
C THR A 67 1.61 -14.30 -8.91
N PRO A 68 1.58 -15.64 -8.76
CA PRO A 68 1.50 -16.27 -7.44
C PRO A 68 2.63 -15.84 -6.49
N GLU A 69 3.82 -15.54 -7.01
CA GLU A 69 4.96 -15.05 -6.24
C GLU A 69 4.74 -13.62 -5.73
N ILE A 70 4.32 -12.70 -6.62
CA ILE A 70 3.99 -11.32 -6.25
C ILE A 70 2.82 -11.30 -5.25
N GLU A 71 1.77 -12.09 -5.49
CA GLU A 71 0.62 -12.20 -4.58
C GLU A 71 1.04 -12.71 -3.20
N ALA A 72 1.97 -13.67 -3.14
CA ALA A 72 2.47 -14.18 -1.87
C ALA A 72 3.25 -13.13 -1.08
N ARG A 73 4.13 -12.37 -1.76
CA ARG A 73 4.90 -11.29 -1.14
C ARG A 73 4.00 -10.13 -0.71
N LEU A 74 3.04 -9.73 -1.55
CA LEU A 74 2.07 -8.69 -1.22
C LEU A 74 1.23 -9.07 0.00
N ARG A 75 0.74 -10.31 0.08
CA ARG A 75 0.02 -10.81 1.26
C ARG A 75 0.88 -10.71 2.52
N GLU A 76 2.11 -11.21 2.47
CA GLU A 76 3.03 -11.16 3.61
C GLU A 76 3.28 -9.72 4.08
N ALA A 77 3.47 -8.79 3.14
CA ALA A 77 3.67 -7.38 3.43
C ALA A 77 2.42 -6.75 4.09
N ILE A 78 1.22 -7.03 3.58
CA ILE A 78 -0.04 -6.55 4.17
C ILE A 78 -0.22 -7.08 5.60
N GLU A 79 0.04 -8.37 5.82
CA GLU A 79 -0.06 -8.95 7.15
C GLU A 79 1.00 -8.37 8.12
N ALA A 80 2.21 -8.13 7.64
CA ALA A 80 3.27 -7.48 8.41
C ALA A 80 2.89 -6.05 8.80
N PHE A 81 2.37 -5.28 7.86
CA PHE A 81 1.89 -3.93 8.09
C PHE A 81 0.75 -3.90 9.11
N ASN A 82 -0.30 -4.70 8.89
CA ASN A 82 -1.48 -4.74 9.75
C ASN A 82 -1.17 -5.11 11.21
N ARG A 83 -0.17 -5.97 11.44
CA ARG A 83 0.30 -6.28 12.80
C ARG A 83 0.85 -5.06 13.54
N THR A 84 1.37 -4.08 12.81
CA THR A 84 1.99 -2.87 13.40
C THR A 84 1.06 -1.65 13.40
N TRP A 85 0.19 -1.54 12.39
CA TRP A 85 -0.62 -0.33 12.16
C TRP A 85 -1.69 -0.11 13.25
N GLY A 86 -2.27 -1.19 13.79
CA GLY A 86 -3.25 -1.13 14.89
C GLY A 86 -2.67 -1.06 16.31
N THR A 87 -1.34 -1.07 16.47
CA THR A 87 -0.69 -1.04 17.80
C THR A 87 -0.15 0.34 18.21
N GLY A 88 -0.41 1.38 17.42
CA GLY A 88 0.06 2.74 17.71
C GLY A 88 -1.00 3.79 17.41
N GLY A 89 -1.81 4.15 18.42
CA GLY A 89 -2.73 5.30 18.40
C GLY A 89 -4.11 5.00 18.96
#